data_AF-A0A857J6D0-F1
#
_entry.id   AF-A0A857J6D0-F1
#
_cell.length_a   1.000
_cell.length_b   1.000
_cell.length_c   1.000
_cell.angle_alpha   90.00
_cell.angle_beta   90.00
_cell.angle_gamma   90.00
#
_symmetry.space_group_name_H-M   'P 1'
#
loop_
_entity.id
_entity.type
_entity.pdbx_description
1 polymer ?
#
loop_
_entity_poly.entity_id
_entity_poly.type
_entity_poly.pdbx_seq_one_letter_code
_entity_poly.pdbx_strand_id
1 'polypeptide(L)'
;MTAARAVLLALLGMALAFAAGTWYGTGLGEDREYAKRAREDAIVDKAGQAAQLAAAKAIAANKPRNVTIRQETEREIQTRTVYADCRHSPDQMQRLNEALTGRAEPAGVSQLPGLGAAYRR
;
A
#
# COMPACT_ATOMS: atom_id res chain seq x y z
N MET A 1 35.59 -55.73 42.50
CA MET A 1 35.51 -54.26 42.56
C MET A 1 36.44 -53.54 41.56
N THR A 2 37.46 -54.20 40.99
CA THR A 2 38.43 -53.58 40.06
C THR A 2 37.90 -53.39 38.64
N ALA A 3 37.11 -54.34 38.12
CA ALA A 3 36.56 -54.29 36.76
C ALA A 3 35.59 -53.11 36.53
N ALA A 4 34.71 -52.83 37.49
CA ALA A 4 33.76 -51.71 37.40
C ALA A 4 34.47 -50.34 37.34
N ARG A 5 35.58 -50.18 38.06
CA ARG A 5 36.41 -48.97 38.04
C ARG A 5 37.12 -48.78 36.69
N ALA A 6 37.61 -49.86 36.10
CA ALA A 6 38.26 -49.82 34.79
C ALA A 6 37.29 -49.43 33.67
N VAL A 7 36.06 -49.96 33.69
CA VAL A 7 35.01 -49.60 32.72
C VAL A 7 34.60 -48.13 32.86
N LEU A 8 34.47 -47.64 34.10
CA LEU A 8 34.05 -46.26 34.35
C LEU A 8 35.11 -45.23 33.91
N LEU A 9 36.40 -45.55 34.10
CA LEU A 9 37.51 -44.73 33.60
C LEU A 9 37.60 -44.73 32.06
N ALA A 10 37.34 -45.86 31.41
CA ALA A 10 37.32 -45.94 29.96
C ALA A 10 36.20 -45.08 29.36
N LEU A 11 35.00 -45.11 29.94
CA LEU A 11 33.87 -44.28 29.51
C LEU A 11 34.15 -42.78 29.72
N LEU A 12 34.76 -42.42 30.84
CA LEU A 12 35.18 -41.04 31.11
C LEU A 12 36.22 -40.54 30.11
N GLY A 13 37.24 -41.35 29.81
CA GLY A 13 38.25 -41.00 28.82
C GLY A 13 37.66 -40.79 27.43
N MET A 14 36.71 -41.65 27.04
CA MET A 14 36.02 -41.55 25.76
C MET A 14 35.15 -40.28 25.69
N ALA A 15 34.40 -39.96 26.75
CA ALA A 15 33.60 -38.74 26.82
C ALA A 15 34.45 -37.46 26.72
N LEU A 16 35.62 -37.44 27.39
CA LEU A 16 36.56 -36.31 27.32
C LEU A 16 37.16 -36.14 25.93
N ALA A 17 37.49 -37.24 25.24
CA ALA A 17 38.00 -37.19 23.87
C ALA A 17 36.97 -36.63 22.88
N PHE A 18 35.69 -37.03 23.00
CA PHE A 18 34.61 -36.47 22.19
C PHE A 18 34.39 -34.98 22.47
N ALA A 19 34.37 -34.57 23.74
CA ALA A 19 34.19 -33.17 24.11
C ALA A 19 35.35 -32.27 23.62
N ALA A 20 36.59 -32.75 23.69
CA ALA A 20 37.75 -32.03 23.16
C ALA A 20 37.71 -31.92 21.63
N GLY A 21 37.30 -32.99 20.94
CA GLY A 21 37.18 -33.02 19.49
C GLY A 21 36.09 -32.07 18.96
N THR A 22 34.94 -32.01 19.63
CA THR A 22 33.86 -31.09 19.23
C THR A 22 34.26 -29.63 19.48
N TRP A 23 34.85 -29.31 20.63
CA TRP A 23 35.30 -27.94 20.95
C TRP A 23 36.35 -27.42 19.96
N TYR A 24 37.32 -28.27 19.59
CA TYR A 24 38.33 -27.89 18.60
C TYR A 24 37.76 -27.82 17.17
N GLY A 25 36.84 -28.71 16.82
CA GLY A 25 36.22 -28.77 15.50
C GLY A 25 35.28 -27.59 15.20
N THR A 26 34.55 -27.10 16.19
CA THR A 26 33.61 -25.97 16.00
C THR A 26 34.32 -24.66 15.69
N GLY A 27 35.44 -24.35 16.37
CA GLY A 27 36.21 -23.13 16.08
C GLY A 27 36.81 -23.12 14.66
N LEU A 28 37.32 -24.27 14.21
CA LEU A 28 37.88 -24.44 12.86
C LEU A 28 36.84 -24.30 11.72
N GLY A 29 35.57 -24.62 11.99
CA GLY A 29 34.47 -24.42 11.06
C GLY A 29 34.07 -22.93 10.96
N GLU A 30 33.96 -22.29 12.11
CA GLU A 30 33.58 -20.88 12.25
C GLU A 30 34.59 -19.95 11.56
N ASP A 31 35.90 -20.18 11.76
CA ASP A 31 36.96 -19.40 11.09
C ASP A 31 36.91 -19.50 9.56
N ARG A 32 36.56 -20.68 9.03
CA ARG A 32 36.43 -20.90 7.59
C ARG A 32 35.23 -20.17 7.01
N GLU A 33 34.12 -20.09 7.74
CA GLU A 33 32.96 -19.33 7.33
C GLU A 33 33.22 -17.82 7.38
N TYR A 34 33.84 -17.31 8.43
CA TYR A 34 34.24 -15.90 8.51
C TYR A 34 35.20 -15.51 7.39
N ALA A 35 36.19 -16.37 7.08
CA ALA A 35 37.12 -16.12 5.99
C ALA A 35 36.42 -16.08 4.61
N LYS A 36 35.33 -16.83 4.42
CA LYS A 36 34.51 -16.75 3.20
C LYS A 36 33.66 -15.48 3.17
N ARG A 37 32.95 -15.16 4.26
CA ARG A 37 32.15 -13.95 4.38
C ARG A 37 32.98 -12.68 4.17
N ALA A 38 34.15 -12.59 4.80
CA ALA A 38 35.05 -11.46 4.63
C ALA A 38 35.52 -11.27 3.16
N ARG A 39 35.65 -12.36 2.39
CA ARG A 39 35.96 -12.27 0.96
C ARG A 39 34.77 -11.78 0.15
N GLU A 40 33.57 -12.26 0.47
CA GLU A 40 32.33 -11.83 -0.20
C GLU A 40 32.03 -10.36 0.10
N ASP A 41 32.11 -9.94 1.36
CA ASP A 41 31.94 -8.56 1.79
C ASP A 41 32.93 -7.62 1.07
N ALA A 42 34.20 -8.02 0.97
CA ALA A 42 35.21 -7.25 0.25
C ALA A 42 34.92 -7.12 -1.26
N ILE A 43 34.23 -8.09 -1.87
CA ILE A 43 33.80 -8.02 -3.28
C ILE A 43 32.59 -7.08 -3.41
N VAL A 44 31.61 -7.20 -2.51
CA VAL A 44 30.42 -6.35 -2.47
C VAL A 44 30.81 -4.89 -2.27
N ASP A 45 31.72 -4.60 -1.34
CA ASP A 45 32.20 -3.24 -1.09
C ASP A 45 32.90 -2.64 -2.30
N LYS A 46 33.77 -3.42 -2.97
CA LYS A 46 34.45 -2.97 -4.19
C LYS A 46 33.46 -2.72 -5.33
N ALA A 47 32.47 -3.60 -5.50
CA ALA A 47 31.42 -3.43 -6.50
C ALA A 47 30.56 -2.19 -6.20
N GLY A 48 30.19 -1.97 -4.94
CA GLY A 48 29.45 -0.81 -4.49
C GLY A 48 30.21 0.50 -4.73
N GLN A 49 31.50 0.55 -4.40
CA GLN A 49 32.35 1.71 -4.67
C GLN A 49 32.49 1.98 -6.17
N ALA A 50 32.68 0.94 -6.98
CA ALA A 50 32.76 1.07 -8.44
C ALA A 50 31.43 1.61 -9.03
N ALA A 51 30.29 1.13 -8.54
CA ALA A 51 28.98 1.60 -8.95
C ALA A 51 28.74 3.07 -8.56
N GLN A 52 29.11 3.47 -7.34
CA GLN A 52 29.02 4.86 -6.89
C GLN A 52 29.90 5.78 -7.74
N LEU A 53 31.14 5.39 -8.03
CA LEU A 53 32.05 6.13 -8.91
C LEU A 53 31.49 6.25 -10.33
N ALA A 54 30.92 5.17 -10.88
CA ALA A 54 30.29 5.19 -12.20
C ALA A 54 29.06 6.12 -12.24
N ALA A 55 28.21 6.07 -11.22
CA ALA A 55 27.06 6.96 -11.09
C ALA A 55 27.49 8.42 -10.95
N ALA A 56 28.47 8.71 -10.09
CA ALA A 56 29.02 10.05 -9.92
C ALA A 56 29.62 10.59 -11.22
N LYS A 57 30.33 9.75 -11.99
CA LYS A 57 30.87 10.12 -13.31
C LYS A 57 29.76 10.44 -14.31
N ALA A 58 28.68 9.65 -14.32
CA ALA A 58 27.52 9.90 -15.18
C ALA A 58 26.77 11.19 -14.79
N ILE A 59 26.60 11.45 -13.49
CA ILE A 59 26.01 12.69 -12.99
C ILE A 59 26.89 13.89 -13.33
N ALA A 60 28.20 13.80 -13.13
CA ALA A 60 29.15 14.86 -13.49
C ALA A 60 29.20 15.12 -15.01
N ALA A 61 28.95 14.09 -15.82
CA ALA A 61 28.84 14.23 -17.27
C ALA A 61 27.55 14.95 -17.72
N ASN A 62 26.49 14.94 -16.90
CA ASN A 62 25.28 15.71 -17.18
C ASN A 62 25.58 17.20 -17.02
N LYS A 63 25.53 17.92 -18.14
CA LYS A 63 25.63 19.38 -18.16
C LYS A 63 24.26 19.98 -17.83
N PRO A 64 24.07 20.68 -16.69
CA PRO A 64 22.80 21.35 -16.41
C PRO A 64 22.56 22.42 -17.47
N ARG A 65 21.48 22.24 -18.25
CA ARG A 65 21.01 23.26 -19.17
C ARG A 65 20.09 24.19 -18.38
N ASN A 66 20.50 25.44 -18.19
CA ASN A 66 19.64 26.50 -17.63
C ASN A 66 18.57 26.90 -18.67
N VAL A 67 17.65 25.99 -18.95
CA VAL A 67 16.50 26.27 -19.82
C VAL A 67 15.30 26.51 -18.92
N THR A 68 14.74 27.71 -19.00
CA THR A 68 13.47 28.03 -18.33
C THR A 68 12.37 27.26 -19.03
N ILE A 69 11.92 26.16 -18.40
CA ILE A 69 10.76 25.40 -18.88
C ILE A 69 9.52 26.25 -18.65
N ARG A 70 9.05 26.94 -19.70
CA ARG A 70 7.75 27.63 -19.73
C ARG A 70 6.70 26.66 -20.26
N GLN A 71 6.32 25.68 -19.46
CA GLN A 71 5.15 24.85 -19.77
C GLN A 71 3.90 25.61 -19.34
N GLU A 72 3.21 26.22 -20.30
CA GLU A 72 1.84 26.69 -20.08
C GLU A 72 0.96 25.46 -19.87
N THR A 73 0.39 25.33 -18.67
CA THR A 73 -0.58 24.30 -18.37
C THR A 73 -1.84 24.63 -19.18
N GLU A 74 -2.13 23.86 -20.23
CA GLU A 74 -3.32 24.03 -21.05
C GLU A 74 -4.55 23.84 -20.14
N ARG A 75 -5.22 24.94 -19.78
CA ARG A 75 -6.41 24.89 -18.93
C ARG A 75 -7.59 24.50 -19.79
N GLU A 76 -7.96 23.23 -19.74
CA GLU A 76 -9.23 22.76 -20.28
C GLU A 76 -10.39 23.46 -19.56
N ILE A 77 -11.10 24.33 -20.28
CA ILE A 77 -12.27 25.05 -19.73
C ILE A 77 -13.43 24.05 -19.67
N GLN A 78 -13.67 23.47 -18.49
CA GLN A 78 -14.92 22.74 -18.23
C GLN A 78 -16.07 23.72 -18.10
N THR A 79 -16.88 23.85 -19.15
CA THR A 79 -18.08 24.68 -19.15
C THR A 79 -19.17 24.03 -18.27
N ARG A 80 -19.34 24.54 -17.05
CA ARG A 80 -20.43 24.12 -16.14
C ARG A 80 -21.71 24.88 -16.50
N THR A 81 -22.63 24.23 -17.20
CA THR A 81 -23.96 24.81 -17.49
C THR A 81 -24.76 24.94 -16.19
N VAL A 82 -24.96 26.17 -15.71
CA VAL A 82 -25.80 26.48 -14.55
C VAL A 82 -27.12 27.04 -15.06
N TYR A 83 -28.22 26.31 -14.84
CA TYR A 83 -29.57 26.80 -15.12
C TYR A 83 -30.03 27.71 -13.97
N ALA A 84 -29.64 28.98 -14.01
CA ALA A 84 -29.93 29.95 -12.94
C ALA A 84 -31.39 30.44 -12.93
N ASP A 85 -32.13 30.25 -14.03
CA ASP A 85 -33.45 30.87 -14.23
C ASP A 85 -34.65 29.91 -14.07
N CYS A 86 -34.44 28.69 -13.57
CA CYS A 86 -35.55 27.79 -13.24
C CYS A 86 -36.25 28.25 -11.94
N ARG A 87 -37.11 29.27 -12.04
CA ARG A 87 -38.02 29.67 -10.95
C ARG A 87 -39.42 29.15 -11.24
N HIS A 88 -40.01 28.43 -10.29
CA HIS A 88 -41.42 28.05 -10.35
C HIS A 88 -42.29 29.30 -10.19
N SER A 89 -43.40 29.38 -10.94
CA SER A 89 -44.41 30.41 -10.69
C SER A 89 -45.06 30.19 -9.32
N PRO A 90 -45.60 31.24 -8.67
CA PRO A 90 -46.22 31.12 -7.34
C PRO A 90 -47.28 30.02 -7.27
N ASP A 91 -48.13 29.92 -8.30
CA ASP A 91 -49.17 28.90 -8.39
C ASP A 91 -48.61 27.48 -8.45
N GLN A 92 -47.47 27.28 -9.13
CA GLN A 92 -46.80 25.98 -9.20
C GLN A 92 -46.15 25.61 -7.87
N MET A 93 -45.57 26.58 -7.16
CA MET A 93 -45.07 26.36 -5.80
C MET A 93 -46.18 25.98 -4.82
N GLN A 94 -47.36 26.59 -4.94
CA GLN A 94 -48.50 26.28 -4.08
C GLN A 94 -48.99 24.85 -4.29
N ARG A 95 -49.15 24.43 -5.56
CA ARG A 95 -49.52 23.04 -5.91
C ARG A 95 -48.48 22.02 -5.46
N LEU A 96 -47.19 22.33 -5.60
CA LEU A 96 -46.10 21.48 -5.11
C LEU A 96 -46.14 21.33 -3.58
N ASN A 97 -46.37 22.42 -2.86
CA ASN A 97 -46.47 22.39 -1.39
C ASN A 97 -47.71 21.62 -0.92
N GLU A 98 -48.85 21.75 -1.59
CA GLU A 98 -50.06 20.96 -1.32
C GLU A 98 -49.81 19.47 -1.52
N ALA A 99 -49.14 19.10 -2.63
CA ALA A 99 -48.77 17.72 -2.92
C ALA A 99 -47.78 17.14 -1.88
N LEU A 100 -46.81 17.94 -1.44
CA LEU A 100 -45.81 17.53 -0.44
C LEU A 100 -46.38 17.44 0.98
N THR A 101 -47.27 18.35 1.36
CA THR A 101 -47.84 18.41 2.71
C THR A 101 -49.09 17.54 2.89
N GLY A 102 -49.61 16.96 1.81
CA GLY A 102 -50.76 16.05 1.83
C GLY A 102 -52.07 16.72 2.25
N ARG A 103 -52.15 18.05 2.21
CA ARG A 103 -53.34 18.84 2.55
C ARG A 103 -53.89 19.47 1.28
N ALA A 104 -54.58 18.65 0.47
CA ALA A 104 -55.44 19.19 -0.56
C ALA A 104 -56.66 19.83 0.13
N GLU A 105 -56.82 21.15 0.06
CA GLU A 105 -58.15 21.72 0.29
C GLU A 105 -59.07 21.15 -0.80
N PRO A 106 -60.19 20.50 -0.43
CA PRO A 106 -61.10 19.97 -1.42
C PRO A 106 -61.64 21.15 -2.24
N ALA A 107 -61.34 21.17 -3.53
CA ALA A 107 -61.96 22.09 -4.47
C ALA A 107 -63.48 21.97 -4.29
N GLY A 108 -64.09 23.04 -3.78
CA GLY A 108 -65.50 23.08 -3.42
C GLY A 108 -66.39 22.60 -4.57
N VAL A 109 -67.44 21.87 -4.17
CA VAL A 109 -68.65 21.47 -4.92
C VAL A 109 -68.44 20.73 -6.25
N SER A 110 -68.27 19.41 -6.13
CA SER A 110 -68.91 18.36 -6.95
C SER A 110 -69.10 18.62 -8.45
N GLN A 111 -68.00 18.65 -9.22
CA GLN A 111 -68.04 18.57 -10.69
C GLN A 111 -67.33 17.35 -11.29
N LEU A 112 -66.81 16.45 -10.45
CA LEU A 112 -66.19 15.21 -10.92
C LEU A 112 -67.04 14.00 -10.48
N PRO A 113 -67.45 13.11 -11.41
CA PRO A 113 -68.17 11.90 -11.05
C PRO A 113 -67.36 11.07 -10.06
N GLY A 114 -68.02 10.57 -9.01
CA GLY A 114 -67.38 9.75 -7.99
C GLY A 114 -66.66 8.53 -8.59
N LEU A 115 -65.55 8.14 -7.95
CA LEU A 115 -64.59 7.08 -8.29
C LEU A 115 -65.16 5.65 -8.49
N GLY A 116 -66.48 5.50 -8.68
CA GLY A 116 -67.16 4.27 -9.11
C GLY A 116 -67.86 4.36 -10.48
N ALA A 117 -67.92 5.53 -11.12
CA ALA A 117 -68.59 5.69 -12.43
C ALA A 117 -67.72 5.26 -13.63
N ALA A 118 -66.39 5.15 -13.44
CA ALA A 118 -65.43 4.81 -14.49
C ALA A 118 -65.02 3.31 -14.51
N TYR A 119 -65.67 2.45 -13.71
CA TYR A 119 -65.45 1.00 -13.75
C TYR A 119 -66.77 0.26 -13.96
N ARG A 120 -67.32 0.36 -15.18
CA ARG A 120 -68.32 -0.58 -15.69
C ARG A 120 -67.68 -1.27 -16.91
N ARG A 121 -67.23 -2.52 -16.71
CA ARG A 121 -67.07 -3.49 -17.81
C ARG A 121 -68.45 -3.91 -18.28
#